data_AF-A0A9E0MQC9-F1
#
_entry.id   AF-A0A9E0MQC9-F1
#
_cell.length_a   1.000
_cell.length_b   1.000
_cell.length_c   1.000
_cell.angle_alpha   90.00
_cell.angle_beta   90.00
_cell.angle_gamma   90.00
#
_symmetry.space_group_name_H-M   'P 1'
#
loop_
_entity.id
_entity.type
_entity.pdbx_description
1 polymer ?
#
loop_
_entity_poly.entity_id
_entity_poly.type
_entity_poly.pdbx_seq_one_letter_code
_entity_poly.pdbx_strand_id
1 'polypeptide(L)'
;MQRLLAFLRDNIFLDFQGDLDLARVRELLAGDDSPTARKLLAHLTKDGGTEGFLVAIADCLLEPVQAALTDEVLREQVHTYVES
;
A
#
# COMPACT_ATOMS: atom_id res chain seq x y z
N MET A 1 7.57 23.50 -12.83
CA MET A 1 7.92 22.14 -12.34
C MET A 1 7.64 21.96 -10.85
N GLN A 2 8.21 22.80 -9.96
CA GLN A 2 8.03 22.65 -8.50
C GLN A 2 6.56 22.50 -8.03
N ARG A 3 5.65 23.36 -8.51
CA ARG A 3 4.22 23.29 -8.17
C ARG A 3 3.55 21.99 -8.63
N LEU A 4 4.00 21.42 -9.74
CA LEU A 4 3.50 20.13 -10.23
C LEU A 4 3.98 19.00 -9.32
N LEU A 5 5.26 18.97 -8.95
CA LEU A 5 5.81 17.94 -8.06
C LEU A 5 5.12 17.95 -6.68
N ALA A 6 4.88 19.14 -6.12
CA ALA A 6 4.12 19.26 -4.88
C ALA A 6 2.70 18.70 -5.03
N PHE A 7 1.99 19.07 -6.10
CA PHE A 7 0.66 18.54 -6.37
C PHE A 7 0.65 17.01 -6.50
N LEU A 8 1.62 16.43 -7.22
CA LEU A 8 1.73 14.98 -7.37
C LEU A 8 2.00 14.27 -6.04
N ARG A 9 2.88 14.82 -5.20
CA ARG A 9 3.14 14.29 -3.85
C ARG A 9 1.87 14.30 -3.01
N ASP A 10 1.21 15.45 -2.92
CA ASP A 10 0.06 15.67 -2.04
C ASP A 10 -1.17 14.86 -2.47
N ASN A 11 -1.25 14.48 -3.75
CA ASN A 11 -2.39 13.76 -4.34
C ASN A 11 -2.03 12.34 -4.78
N ILE A 12 -0.93 11.78 -4.28
CA ILE A 12 -0.64 10.36 -4.51
C ILE A 12 -1.69 9.50 -3.79
N PHE A 13 -2.07 8.39 -4.41
CA PHE A 13 -2.92 7.37 -3.83
C PHE A 13 -2.15 6.06 -3.81
N LEU A 14 -2.26 5.30 -2.73
CA LEU A 14 -1.64 4.00 -2.58
C LEU A 14 -2.71 2.92 -2.73
N ASP A 15 -2.39 1.88 -3.49
CA ASP A 15 -3.21 0.68 -3.57
C ASP A 15 -2.30 -0.55 -3.63
N PHE A 16 -2.84 -1.69 -3.22
CA PHE A 16 -2.15 -2.97 -3.31
C PHE A 16 -2.49 -3.65 -4.62
N GLN A 17 -1.46 -4.02 -5.37
CA GLN A 17 -1.66 -4.79 -6.60
C GLN A 17 -1.87 -6.27 -6.29
N GLY A 18 -2.83 -6.87 -7.00
CA GLY A 18 -3.09 -8.32 -7.01
C GLY A 18 -4.25 -8.73 -6.12
N ASP A 19 -4.76 -9.94 -6.37
CA ASP A 19 -5.90 -10.48 -5.64
C ASP A 19 -5.42 -11.14 -4.34
N LEU A 20 -5.62 -10.46 -3.21
CA LEU A 20 -5.36 -11.02 -1.89
C LEU A 20 -6.69 -11.44 -1.26
N ASP A 21 -7.05 -12.71 -1.34
CA ASP A 21 -8.24 -13.25 -0.65
C ASP A 21 -7.86 -13.94 0.68
N LEU A 22 -8.88 -14.40 1.44
CA LEU A 22 -8.66 -15.10 2.70
C LEU A 22 -7.86 -16.41 2.55
N ALA A 23 -8.00 -17.11 1.42
CA ALA A 23 -7.27 -18.35 1.19
C ALA A 23 -5.78 -18.06 1.00
N ARG A 24 -5.46 -17.02 0.21
CA ARG A 24 -4.10 -16.56 -0.04
C ARG A 24 -3.44 -16.03 1.22
N VAL A 25 -4.17 -15.29 2.07
CA VAL A 25 -3.62 -14.84 3.37
C VAL A 25 -3.27 -16.03 4.27
N ARG A 26 -4.11 -17.07 4.33
CA ARG A 26 -3.82 -18.29 5.11
C ARG A 26 -2.59 -19.03 4.58
N GLU A 27 -2.45 -19.11 3.26
CA GLU A 27 -1.27 -19.70 2.62
C GLU A 27 0.01 -18.91 2.94
N LEU A 28 -0.04 -17.58 2.81
CA LEU A 28 1.10 -16.70 3.10
C LEU A 28 1.52 -16.71 4.57
N LEU A 29 0.58 -16.96 5.49
CA LEU A 29 0.83 -17.08 6.93
C LEU A 29 1.07 -18.53 7.39
N ALA A 30 1.18 -19.49 6.46
CA ALA A 30 1.39 -20.89 6.82
C ALA A 30 2.72 -21.06 7.58
N GLY A 31 2.64 -21.56 8.81
CA GLY A 31 3.80 -21.72 9.70
C GLY A 31 4.14 -20.48 10.53
N ASP A 32 3.41 -19.36 10.40
CA ASP A 32 3.52 -18.20 11.28
C ASP A 32 2.59 -18.34 12.50
N ASP A 33 3.16 -18.85 13.59
CA ASP A 33 2.49 -18.99 14.89
C ASP A 33 2.59 -17.72 15.75
N SER A 34 2.86 -16.55 15.17
CA SER A 34 2.85 -15.31 15.92
C SER A 34 1.44 -14.95 16.41
N PRO A 35 1.31 -14.32 17.59
CA PRO A 35 0.02 -13.80 18.06
C PRO A 35 -0.64 -12.84 17.07
N THR A 36 0.17 -12.09 16.30
CA THR A 36 -0.31 -11.14 15.30
C THR A 36 -0.93 -11.85 14.11
N ALA A 37 -0.27 -12.88 13.55
CA ALA A 37 -0.81 -13.66 12.44
C ALA A 37 -2.16 -14.29 12.79
N ARG A 38 -2.27 -14.90 13.99
CA ARG A 38 -3.54 -15.45 14.48
C ARG A 38 -4.65 -14.40 14.62
N LYS A 39 -4.33 -13.23 15.17
CA LYS A 39 -5.30 -12.13 15.32
C LYS A 39 -5.76 -11.58 13.98
N LEU A 40 -4.84 -11.40 13.03
CA LEU A 40 -5.16 -10.95 11.69
C LEU A 40 -6.14 -11.93 11.01
N LEU A 41 -5.83 -13.22 10.99
CA LEU A 41 -6.72 -14.23 10.41
C LEU A 41 -8.10 -14.24 11.05
N ALA A 42 -8.18 -14.09 12.37
CA ALA A 42 -9.45 -14.01 13.08
C ALA A 42 -10.26 -12.76 12.69
N HIS A 43 -9.61 -11.60 12.57
CA HIS A 43 -10.26 -10.36 12.10
C HIS A 43 -10.75 -10.49 10.66
N LEU A 44 -9.90 -10.89 9.72
CA LEU A 44 -10.28 -11.01 8.32
C LEU A 44 -11.41 -12.04 8.11
N THR A 45 -11.41 -13.13 8.89
CA THR A 45 -12.49 -14.11 8.85
C THR A 45 -13.81 -13.51 9.35
N LYS A 46 -13.77 -12.68 10.40
CA LYS A 46 -14.94 -11.98 10.94
C LYS A 46 -15.47 -10.92 9.98
N ASP A 47 -14.58 -10.19 9.32
CA ASP A 47 -14.91 -9.11 8.39
C ASP A 47 -15.35 -9.64 7.01
N GLY A 48 -15.20 -10.95 6.78
CA GLY A 48 -15.68 -11.65 5.59
C GLY A 48 -14.79 -11.47 4.35
N GLY A 49 -13.59 -10.92 4.51
CA GLY A 49 -12.70 -10.62 3.40
C GLY A 49 -11.49 -9.80 3.82
N THR A 50 -10.77 -9.33 2.81
CA THR A 50 -9.49 -8.59 2.92
C THR A 50 -9.58 -7.15 2.43
N GLU A 51 -10.67 -6.78 1.73
CA GLU A 51 -10.84 -5.46 1.10
C GLU A 51 -10.64 -4.33 2.11
N GLY A 52 -11.37 -4.37 3.24
CA GLY A 52 -11.25 -3.35 4.29
C GLY A 52 -9.86 -3.32 4.95
N PHE A 53 -9.18 -4.46 5.02
CA PHE A 53 -7.81 -4.54 5.53
C PHE A 53 -6.84 -3.85 4.57
N LEU A 54 -6.92 -4.11 3.27
CA LEU A 54 -6.05 -3.50 2.27
C LEU A 54 -6.21 -1.97 2.25
N VAL A 55 -7.45 -1.48 2.27
CA VAL A 55 -7.74 -0.04 2.35
C VAL A 55 -7.12 0.58 3.61
N ALA A 56 -7.37 -0.03 4.78
CA ALA A 56 -6.86 0.49 6.03
C ALA A 56 -5.32 0.54 6.08
N ILE A 57 -4.64 -0.49 5.56
CA ILE A 57 -3.18 -0.46 5.48
C ILE A 57 -2.71 0.59 4.47
N ALA A 58 -3.37 0.73 3.33
CA ALA A 58 -2.99 1.72 2.32
C ALA A 58 -3.09 3.15 2.87
N ASP A 59 -4.18 3.47 3.58
CA ASP A 59 -4.37 4.75 4.24
C ASP A 59 -3.27 5.03 5.28
N CYS A 60 -2.93 4.02 6.10
CA CYS A 60 -1.85 4.14 7.09
C CYS A 60 -0.46 4.32 6.46
N LEU A 61 -0.24 3.80 5.25
CA LEU A 61 1.03 3.90 4.54
C LEU A 61 1.15 5.16 3.68
N LEU A 62 0.05 5.84 3.38
CA LEU A 62 0.06 7.02 2.52
C LEU A 62 0.97 8.13 3.06
N GLU A 63 0.82 8.51 4.32
CA GLU A 63 1.63 9.55 4.96
C GLU A 63 3.13 9.25 4.93
N PRO A 64 3.62 8.08 5.41
CA PRO A 64 5.04 7.78 5.35
C PRO A 64 5.58 7.68 3.91
N VAL A 65 4.78 7.21 2.95
CA VAL A 65 5.16 7.21 1.53
C VAL A 65 5.29 8.64 0.99
N GLN A 66 4.31 9.50 1.25
CA GLN A 66 4.37 10.92 0.87
C GLN A 66 5.60 11.62 1.46
N ALA A 67 5.92 11.35 2.73
CA ALA A 67 7.09 11.89 3.41
C ALA A 67 8.42 11.40 2.80
N ALA A 68 8.47 10.16 2.30
CA ALA A 68 9.65 9.59 1.68
C ALA A 68 9.87 10.05 0.22
N LEU A 69 8.82 10.46 -0.49
CA LEU A 69 8.91 10.90 -1.88
C LEU A 69 9.54 12.29 -2.00
N THR A 70 10.81 12.36 -2.39
CA THR A 70 11.51 13.63 -2.61
C THR A 70 11.17 14.26 -3.96
N ASP A 71 11.46 15.56 -4.11
CA ASP A 71 11.25 16.25 -5.40
C ASP A 71 12.15 15.69 -6.50
N GLU A 72 13.31 15.16 -6.12
CA GLU A 72 14.25 14.51 -7.03
C GLU A 72 13.65 13.24 -7.60
N VAL A 73 13.17 12.33 -6.74
CA VAL A 73 12.51 11.08 -7.16
C VAL A 73 11.34 11.37 -8.11
N LEU A 74 10.46 12.30 -7.74
CA LEU A 74 9.32 12.65 -8.59
C LEU A 74 9.74 13.28 -9.93
N ARG A 75 10.78 14.11 -9.93
CA ARG A 75 11.29 14.74 -11.16
C ARG A 75 11.91 13.72 -12.10
N GLU A 76 12.63 12.73 -11.57
CA GLU A 76 13.17 11.62 -12.35
C GLU A 76 12.05 10.84 -13.03
N GLN A 77 10.97 10.50 -12.30
CA GLN A 77 9.84 9.77 -12.90
C GLN A 77 9.17 10.58 -14.02
N VAL A 78 8.99 11.89 -13.83
CA VAL A 78 8.45 12.78 -14.88
C VAL A 78 9.39 12.82 -16.09
N HIS A 79 10.71 12.82 -15.87
CA HIS A 79 11.68 12.81 -16.97
C HIS A 79 11.63 11.50 -17.75
N THR A 80 11.64 10.36 -17.06
CA THR A 80 11.51 9.03 -17.70
C THR A 80 10.24 8.92 -18.54
N TYR A 81 9.11 9.45 -18.07
CA TYR A 81 7.86 9.47 -18.84
C TYR A 81 7.94 10.33 -20.11
N VAL A 82 8.72 11.42 -20.11
CA VAL A 82 8.91 12.27 -21.29
C VAL A 82 9.84 11.62 -22.32
N GLU A 83 10.78 10.79 -21.87
CA GLU A 83 11.75 10.09 -22.72
C GLU A 83 11.25 8.76 -23.29
N SER A 84 10.17 8.20 -22.72
CA SER A 84 9.47 7.00 -23.22
C SER A 84 8.53 7.31 -24.38
#